data_AF-A0A5N5DV92-F1
#
_entry.id   AF-A0A5N5DV92-F1
#
_cell.length_a   1.000
_cell.length_b   1.000
_cell.length_c   1.000
_cell.angle_alpha   90.00
_cell.angle_beta   90.00
_cell.angle_gamma   90.00
#
_symmetry.space_group_name_H-M   'P 1'
#
loop_
_entity.id
_entity.type
_entity.pdbx_description
1 polymer ?
#
loop_
_entity_poly.entity_id
_entity_poly.type
_entity_poly.pdbx_seq_one_letter_code
_entity_poly.pdbx_strand_id
1 'polypeptide(L)'
;MQWDAWGDPAKKRELSDAVTSLLTGFLGVSAPTRSRLAIEDVQVTPSGLAQSHVEALAGLVGAEYVSTKDSDRILRAGGKSTPDLLRRRSAEPQDAPDAVVTPGTGAEVEQVLRYCSANRIAVVPFGGGTSVVGGLDPIRDGFDAVLSLDLRRFDQLVGLDEESGIATFGGGTTGPRAEELLREHGFSVGHFPQSFLFATLGGFAATRSSGQASAGYGR
;
A
#
# COMPACT_ATOMS: atom_id res chain seq x y z
N MET A 1 7.48 5.07 2.69
CA MET A 1 7.39 5.87 1.44
C MET A 1 6.90 7.26 1.80
N GLN A 2 7.35 8.30 1.10
CA GLN A 2 6.77 9.65 1.20
C GLN A 2 5.25 9.59 1.01
N TRP A 3 4.50 10.35 1.80
CA TRP A 3 3.04 10.25 1.80
C TRP A 3 2.44 10.79 0.49
N ASP A 4 2.86 11.98 0.05
CA ASP A 4 2.39 12.73 -1.14
C ASP A 4 3.24 12.51 -2.41
N ALA A 5 4.18 11.57 -2.39
CA ALA A 5 5.05 11.27 -3.53
C ALA A 5 5.51 9.81 -3.56
N TRP A 6 6.31 9.47 -4.57
CA TRP A 6 7.02 8.21 -4.63
C TRP A 6 8.38 8.29 -3.92
N GLY A 7 8.81 7.18 -3.33
CA GLY A 7 10.18 7.01 -2.84
C GLY A 7 10.36 7.17 -1.34
N ASP A 8 11.62 7.04 -0.93
CA ASP A 8 12.09 7.22 0.44
C ASP A 8 12.47 8.70 0.66
N PRO A 9 11.83 9.41 1.62
CA PRO A 9 12.15 10.81 1.91
C PRO A 9 13.64 11.03 2.23
N ALA A 10 14.29 10.05 2.87
CA ALA A 10 15.71 10.13 3.22
C ALA A 10 16.64 10.05 1.99
N LYS A 11 16.13 9.59 0.85
CA LYS A 11 16.87 9.50 -0.43
C LYS A 11 16.48 10.59 -1.42
N LYS A 12 15.69 11.60 -1.01
CA LYS A 12 15.31 12.72 -1.84
C LYS A 12 16.56 13.45 -2.34
N ARG A 13 16.60 13.74 -3.65
CA ARG A 13 17.65 14.55 -4.28
C ARG A 13 17.02 15.76 -4.93
N GLU A 14 17.68 16.90 -4.81
CA GLU A 14 17.32 18.09 -5.58
C GLU A 14 17.79 17.93 -7.03
N LEU A 15 17.08 18.57 -7.96
CA LEU A 15 17.47 18.59 -9.36
C LEU A 15 18.73 19.46 -9.52
N SER A 16 19.63 19.05 -10.42
CA SER A 16 20.79 19.87 -10.75
C SER A 16 20.41 21.09 -11.60
N ASP A 17 21.23 22.13 -11.56
CA ASP A 17 21.01 23.35 -12.35
C ASP A 17 20.89 23.08 -13.85
N ALA A 18 21.64 22.11 -14.36
CA ALA A 18 21.55 21.68 -15.76
C ALA A 18 20.15 21.14 -16.10
N VAL A 19 19.59 20.29 -15.23
CA VAL A 19 18.23 19.75 -15.42
C VAL A 19 17.19 20.87 -15.28
N THR A 20 17.32 21.72 -14.27
CA THR A 20 16.41 22.87 -14.06
C THR A 20 16.41 23.83 -15.25
N SER A 21 17.58 24.10 -15.83
CA SER A 21 17.74 24.94 -17.02
C SER A 21 17.05 24.33 -18.24
N LEU A 22 17.18 23.01 -18.44
CA LEU A 22 16.49 22.30 -19.51
C LEU A 22 14.96 22.36 -19.33
N LEU A 23 14.46 22.09 -18.13
CA LEU A 23 13.02 22.13 -17.84
C LEU A 23 12.43 23.53 -18.08
N THR A 24 13.14 24.57 -17.65
CA THR A 24 12.69 25.96 -17.83
C THR A 24 12.77 26.39 -19.30
N GLY A 25 13.91 26.13 -19.96
CA GLY A 25 14.16 26.58 -21.32
C GLY A 25 13.38 25.83 -22.40
N PHE A 26 13.19 24.52 -22.25
CA PHE A 26 12.50 23.70 -23.25
C PHE A 26 11.03 23.48 -22.96
N LEU A 27 10.64 23.27 -21.69
CA LEU A 27 9.26 22.95 -21.33
C LEU A 27 8.52 24.15 -20.73
N GLY A 28 9.20 25.28 -20.46
CA GLY A 28 8.59 26.43 -19.80
C GLY A 28 8.14 26.15 -18.35
N VAL A 29 8.61 25.06 -17.75
CA VAL A 29 8.19 24.64 -16.41
C VAL A 29 9.01 25.38 -15.37
N SER A 30 8.33 26.11 -14.50
CA SER A 30 8.94 26.80 -13.35
C SER A 30 8.69 26.03 -12.05
N ALA A 31 9.51 26.32 -11.03
CA ALA A 31 9.29 25.75 -9.71
C ALA A 31 7.90 26.12 -9.18
N PRO A 32 7.20 25.19 -8.49
CA PRO A 32 5.89 25.47 -7.94
C PRO A 32 5.96 26.56 -6.87
N THR A 33 5.00 27.49 -6.92
CA THR A 33 4.87 28.60 -5.97
C THR A 33 4.19 28.20 -4.66
N ARG A 34 3.41 27.11 -4.66
CA ARG A 34 2.70 26.62 -3.48
C ARG A 34 3.58 25.61 -2.72
N SER A 35 3.67 25.78 -1.40
CA SER A 35 4.28 24.77 -0.53
C SER A 35 3.47 23.47 -0.55
N ARG A 36 4.17 22.36 -0.31
CA ARG A 36 3.49 21.07 -0.10
C ARG A 36 2.74 21.12 1.23
N LEU A 37 1.56 20.53 1.24
CA LEU A 37 0.78 20.33 2.47
C LEU A 37 1.56 19.39 3.39
N ALA A 38 1.52 19.63 4.71
CA ALA A 38 2.01 18.64 5.67
C ALA A 38 0.91 17.57 5.89
N ILE A 39 1.29 16.35 6.27
CA ILE A 39 0.29 15.26 6.39
C ILE A 39 -0.71 15.55 7.51
N GLU A 40 -0.25 16.22 8.56
CA GLU A 40 -1.02 16.69 9.71
C GLU A 40 -2.05 17.77 9.35
N ASP A 41 -1.85 18.49 8.25
CA ASP A 41 -2.76 19.54 7.77
C ASP A 41 -3.81 19.01 6.79
N VAL A 42 -3.76 17.73 6.44
CA VAL A 42 -4.72 17.11 5.52
C VAL A 42 -6.06 16.93 6.22
N GLN A 43 -7.11 17.48 5.61
CA GLN A 43 -8.47 17.20 6.02
C GLN A 43 -8.92 15.85 5.45
N VAL A 44 -9.32 14.94 6.33
CA VAL A 44 -9.77 13.59 5.98
C VAL A 44 -11.24 13.46 6.33
N THR A 45 -12.01 12.76 5.50
CA THR A 45 -13.41 12.46 5.82
C THR A 45 -13.49 11.66 7.13
N PRO A 46 -14.35 12.02 8.10
CA PRO A 46 -14.48 11.30 9.36
C PRO A 46 -14.77 9.81 9.15
N SER A 47 -14.27 8.96 10.06
CA SER A 47 -14.61 7.53 10.05
C SER A 47 -16.09 7.35 10.41
N GLY A 48 -16.81 6.60 9.58
CA GLY A 48 -18.17 6.16 9.86
C GLY A 48 -18.26 4.83 10.62
N LEU A 49 -17.12 4.23 11.01
CA LEU A 49 -17.12 2.91 11.67
C LEU A 49 -17.54 3.03 13.13
N ALA A 50 -18.61 2.32 13.51
CA ALA A 50 -19.08 2.30 14.89
C ALA A 50 -18.04 1.69 15.85
N GLN A 51 -17.99 2.21 17.08
CA GLN A 51 -17.05 1.78 18.11
C GLN A 51 -17.13 0.26 18.42
N SER A 52 -18.33 -0.32 18.37
CA SER A 52 -18.51 -1.76 18.53
C SER A 52 -17.80 -2.58 17.46
N HIS A 53 -17.72 -2.07 16.22
CA HIS A 53 -16.96 -2.74 15.17
C HIS A 53 -15.45 -2.60 15.37
N VAL A 54 -14.97 -1.46 15.86
CA VAL A 54 -13.57 -1.26 16.21
C VAL A 54 -13.14 -2.27 17.28
N GLU A 55 -13.94 -2.42 18.34
CA GLU A 55 -13.69 -3.37 19.43
C GLU A 55 -13.73 -4.82 18.96
N ALA A 56 -14.69 -5.19 18.12
CA ALA A 56 -14.77 -6.53 17.56
C ALA A 56 -13.55 -6.85 16.70
N LEU A 57 -13.14 -5.95 15.79
CA LEU A 57 -11.94 -6.11 14.97
C LEU A 57 -10.67 -6.19 15.82
N ALA A 58 -10.57 -5.36 16.87
CA ALA A 58 -9.47 -5.40 17.83
C ALA A 58 -9.41 -6.74 18.56
N GLY A 59 -10.55 -7.36 18.86
CA GLY A 59 -10.61 -8.71 19.43
C GLY A 59 -10.08 -9.80 18.48
N LEU A 60 -10.10 -9.57 17.16
CA LEU A 60 -9.60 -10.53 16.17
C LEU A 60 -8.09 -10.42 15.95
N VAL A 61 -7.56 -9.20 15.84
CA VAL A 61 -6.16 -8.98 15.43
C VAL A 61 -5.27 -8.39 16.51
N GLY A 62 -5.83 -7.88 17.60
CA GLY A 62 -5.18 -7.05 18.62
C GLY A 62 -5.50 -5.56 18.46
N ALA A 63 -5.67 -4.84 19.57
CA ALA A 63 -6.10 -3.44 19.58
C ALA A 63 -5.10 -2.47 18.92
N GLU A 64 -3.80 -2.76 19.06
CA GLU A 64 -2.71 -2.01 18.44
C GLU A 64 -2.66 -2.15 16.90
N TYR A 65 -3.43 -3.08 16.34
CA TYR A 65 -3.49 -3.38 14.91
C TYR A 65 -4.79 -2.93 14.24
N VAL A 66 -5.60 -2.15 14.95
CA VAL A 66 -6.78 -1.47 14.44
C VAL A 66 -6.62 0.03 14.66
N SER A 67 -6.75 0.83 13.59
CA SER A 67 -6.67 2.29 13.69
C SER A 67 -7.79 2.98 12.92
N THR A 68 -8.42 3.94 13.58
CA THR A 68 -9.36 4.91 13.00
C THR A 68 -8.77 6.32 12.93
N LYS A 69 -7.46 6.48 13.19
CA LYS A 69 -6.78 7.78 13.15
C LYS A 69 -6.62 8.25 11.71
N ASP A 70 -6.90 9.52 11.46
CA ASP A 70 -6.77 10.12 10.13
C ASP A 70 -5.36 9.99 9.55
N SER A 71 -4.34 10.14 10.41
CA SER A 71 -2.92 9.96 10.05
C SER A 71 -2.59 8.58 9.47
N ASP A 72 -3.31 7.54 9.90
CA ASP A 72 -3.09 6.17 9.43
C ASP A 72 -3.98 5.89 8.21
N ARG A 73 -5.22 6.39 8.23
CA ARG A 73 -6.22 6.20 7.17
C ARG A 73 -5.79 6.86 5.85
N ILE A 74 -5.27 8.10 5.89
CA ILE A 74 -4.86 8.84 4.69
C ILE A 74 -3.69 8.17 3.95
N LEU A 75 -2.85 7.42 4.66
CA LEU A 75 -1.76 6.65 4.07
C LEU A 75 -2.25 5.42 3.29
N ARG A 76 -3.54 5.07 3.40
CA ARG A 76 -4.21 3.98 2.68
C ARG A 76 -5.33 4.46 1.75
N ALA A 77 -5.47 5.77 1.57
CA ALA A 77 -6.42 6.40 0.66
C ALA A 77 -5.84 6.46 -0.78
N GLY A 78 -5.98 5.38 -1.54
CA GLY A 78 -5.55 5.33 -2.94
C GLY A 78 -4.06 5.01 -3.14
N GLY A 79 -3.66 4.98 -4.41
CA GLY A 79 -2.34 4.52 -4.86
C GLY A 79 -1.33 5.65 -5.11
N LYS A 80 -0.59 5.49 -6.21
CA LYS A 80 0.48 6.38 -6.70
C LYS A 80 0.28 6.78 -8.16
N SER A 81 -0.97 6.74 -8.66
CA SER A 81 -1.31 7.33 -9.95
C SER A 81 -1.16 8.85 -9.91
N THR A 82 -1.08 9.50 -11.07
CA THR A 82 -1.07 10.98 -11.14
C THR A 82 -2.30 11.58 -10.45
N PRO A 83 -3.55 11.11 -10.68
CA PRO A 83 -4.71 11.57 -9.91
C PRO A 83 -4.55 11.41 -8.40
N ASP A 84 -4.04 10.28 -7.91
CA ASP A 84 -3.82 10.05 -6.47
C ASP A 84 -2.84 11.08 -5.89
N LEU A 85 -1.71 11.30 -6.58
CA LEU A 85 -0.69 12.24 -6.12
C LEU A 85 -1.15 13.70 -6.16
N LEU A 86 -2.01 14.06 -7.13
CA LEU A 86 -2.63 15.38 -7.18
C LEU A 86 -3.65 15.55 -6.05
N ARG A 87 -4.48 14.52 -5.80
CA ARG A 87 -5.46 14.52 -4.70
C ARG A 87 -4.79 14.71 -3.35
N ARG A 88 -3.67 14.01 -3.10
CA ARG A 88 -2.87 14.15 -1.87
C ARG A 88 -2.36 15.57 -1.62
N ARG A 89 -2.13 16.35 -2.68
CA ARG A 89 -1.67 17.75 -2.59
C ARG A 89 -2.81 18.76 -2.47
N SER A 90 -4.06 18.30 -2.57
CA SER A 90 -5.23 19.14 -2.39
C SER A 90 -5.41 19.53 -0.94
N ALA A 91 -5.91 20.75 -0.71
CA ALA A 91 -6.36 21.20 0.61
C ALA A 91 -7.84 20.87 0.86
N GLU A 92 -8.55 20.38 -0.15
CA GLU A 92 -9.92 19.90 0.00
C GLU A 92 -9.95 18.62 0.84
N PRO A 93 -11.04 18.36 1.58
CA PRO A 93 -11.24 17.09 2.28
C PRO A 93 -11.04 15.87 1.36
N GLN A 94 -10.29 14.88 1.85
CA GLN A 94 -9.95 13.67 1.09
C GLN A 94 -10.65 12.45 1.68
N ASP A 95 -11.25 11.64 0.80
CA ASP A 95 -11.81 10.35 1.19
C ASP A 95 -10.71 9.39 1.67
N ALA A 96 -11.00 8.66 2.75
CA ALA A 96 -10.11 7.65 3.31
C ALA A 96 -10.91 6.45 3.82
N PRO A 97 -10.31 5.25 3.91
CA PRO A 97 -10.97 4.10 4.53
C PRO A 97 -11.41 4.44 5.95
N ASP A 98 -12.52 3.90 6.43
CA ASP A 98 -13.03 4.16 7.78
C ASP A 98 -12.12 3.61 8.88
N ALA A 99 -11.42 2.52 8.61
CA ALA A 99 -10.40 1.96 9.49
C ALA A 99 -9.28 1.26 8.71
N VAL A 100 -8.13 1.15 9.35
CA VAL A 100 -7.00 0.32 8.91
C VAL A 100 -6.89 -0.85 9.87
N VAL A 101 -6.93 -2.08 9.35
CA VAL A 101 -6.77 -3.31 10.14
C VAL A 101 -5.58 -4.09 9.60
N THR A 102 -4.66 -4.48 10.48
CA THR A 102 -3.36 -5.03 10.12
C THR A 102 -3.20 -6.48 10.64
N PRO A 103 -3.76 -7.50 9.98
CA PRO A 103 -3.60 -8.89 10.39
C PRO A 103 -2.16 -9.38 10.16
N GLY A 104 -1.68 -10.26 11.03
CA GLY A 104 -0.36 -10.89 10.96
C GLY A 104 -0.37 -12.34 10.43
N THR A 105 -1.54 -12.99 10.37
CA THR A 105 -1.64 -14.40 9.99
C THR A 105 -2.78 -14.65 9.00
N GLY A 106 -2.73 -15.78 8.29
CA GLY A 106 -3.82 -16.21 7.41
C GLY A 106 -5.14 -16.42 8.15
N ALA A 107 -5.09 -16.90 9.40
CA ALA A 107 -6.27 -17.07 10.25
C ALA A 107 -6.91 -15.73 10.62
N GLU A 108 -6.09 -14.74 10.99
CA GLU A 108 -6.57 -13.38 11.26
C GLU A 108 -7.20 -12.75 10.01
N VAL A 109 -6.58 -12.91 8.83
CA VAL A 109 -7.15 -12.46 7.55
C VAL A 109 -8.53 -13.08 7.31
N GLU A 110 -8.66 -14.40 7.47
CA GLU A 110 -9.94 -15.10 7.30
C GLU A 110 -11.01 -14.56 8.26
N GLN A 111 -10.65 -14.41 9.55
CA GLN A 111 -11.56 -13.92 10.57
C GLN A 111 -12.06 -12.50 10.28
N VAL A 112 -11.15 -11.59 9.88
CA VAL A 112 -11.53 -10.22 9.51
C VAL A 112 -12.45 -10.21 8.30
N LEU A 113 -12.14 -10.98 7.24
CA LEU A 113 -12.98 -11.04 6.04
C LEU A 113 -14.37 -11.62 6.34
N ARG A 114 -14.45 -12.67 7.16
CA ARG A 114 -15.71 -13.26 7.62
C ARG A 114 -16.54 -12.25 8.41
N TYR A 115 -15.91 -11.52 9.33
CA TYR A 115 -16.56 -10.49 10.12
C TYR A 115 -17.10 -9.35 9.24
N CYS A 116 -16.28 -8.81 8.32
CA CYS A 116 -16.69 -7.74 7.42
C CYS A 116 -17.84 -8.17 6.50
N SER A 117 -17.80 -9.41 5.99
CA SER A 117 -18.87 -9.97 5.17
C SER A 117 -20.21 -10.02 5.93
N ALA A 118 -20.20 -10.47 7.19
CA ALA A 118 -21.39 -10.56 8.02
C ALA A 118 -21.98 -9.19 8.40
N ASN A 119 -21.15 -8.15 8.48
CA ASN A 119 -21.53 -6.81 8.93
C ASN A 119 -21.61 -5.78 7.81
N ARG A 120 -21.62 -6.21 6.54
CA ARG A 120 -21.68 -5.32 5.37
C ARG A 120 -20.61 -4.21 5.40
N ILE A 121 -19.37 -4.61 5.70
CA ILE A 121 -18.20 -3.72 5.63
C ILE A 121 -17.40 -4.09 4.37
N ALA A 122 -17.19 -3.12 3.47
CA ALA A 122 -16.33 -3.27 2.31
C ALA A 122 -14.87 -3.41 2.76
N VAL A 123 -14.07 -4.18 2.02
CA VAL A 123 -12.65 -4.40 2.33
C VAL A 123 -11.80 -4.12 1.10
N VAL A 124 -10.79 -3.27 1.26
CA VAL A 124 -9.75 -2.98 0.28
C VAL A 124 -8.44 -3.58 0.78
N PRO A 125 -7.97 -4.72 0.21
CA PRO A 125 -6.67 -5.27 0.53
C PRO A 125 -5.55 -4.28 0.15
N PHE A 126 -4.64 -4.02 1.08
CA PHE A 126 -3.59 -3.02 0.91
C PHE A 126 -2.22 -3.66 1.17
N GLY A 127 -1.39 -3.70 0.13
CA GLY A 127 0.01 -4.12 0.22
C GLY A 127 0.94 -2.91 0.24
N GLY A 128 1.76 -2.79 -0.81
CA GLY A 128 2.74 -1.70 -0.93
C GLY A 128 2.19 -0.30 -1.25
N GLY A 129 0.88 -0.18 -1.52
CA GLY A 129 0.27 1.09 -1.93
C GLY A 129 0.70 1.61 -3.31
N THR A 130 1.24 0.76 -4.19
CA THR A 130 1.91 1.16 -5.44
C THR A 130 1.01 1.15 -6.68
N SER A 131 -0.29 0.87 -6.51
CA SER A 131 -1.26 0.85 -7.61
C SER A 131 -1.31 2.20 -8.34
N VAL A 132 -1.52 2.17 -9.65
CA VAL A 132 -1.64 3.38 -10.49
C VAL A 132 -2.96 3.47 -11.25
N VAL A 133 -3.95 2.66 -10.85
CA VAL A 133 -5.23 2.49 -11.57
C VAL A 133 -6.45 2.72 -10.67
N GLY A 134 -6.28 3.34 -9.50
CA GLY A 134 -7.38 3.58 -8.55
C GLY A 134 -7.83 2.34 -7.75
N GLY A 135 -7.18 1.18 -7.93
CA GLY A 135 -7.57 -0.08 -7.26
C GLY A 135 -7.40 -0.11 -5.73
N LEU A 136 -7.01 1.01 -5.11
CA LEU A 136 -6.88 1.19 -3.65
C LEU A 136 -7.78 2.33 -3.13
N ASP A 137 -8.63 2.90 -3.99
CA ASP A 137 -9.58 3.92 -3.56
C ASP A 137 -10.58 3.30 -2.57
N PRO A 138 -10.93 3.99 -1.47
CA PRO A 138 -11.81 3.49 -0.42
C PRO A 138 -13.28 3.57 -0.85
N ILE A 139 -13.63 2.82 -1.90
CA ILE A 139 -14.97 2.81 -2.46
C ILE A 139 -15.90 2.02 -1.54
N ARG A 140 -16.99 2.66 -1.11
CA ARG A 140 -17.97 2.08 -0.20
C ARG A 140 -19.08 1.31 -0.92
N ASP A 141 -19.49 1.67 -2.14
CA ASP A 141 -20.48 0.96 -2.98
C ASP A 141 -21.67 0.29 -2.23
N GLY A 142 -22.38 1.07 -1.40
CA GLY A 142 -23.58 0.60 -0.68
C GLY A 142 -23.31 -0.24 0.58
N PHE A 143 -22.06 -0.37 0.99
CA PHE A 143 -21.67 -0.94 2.29
C PHE A 143 -21.71 0.11 3.40
N ASP A 144 -21.76 -0.35 4.66
CA ASP A 144 -21.94 0.51 5.84
C ASP A 144 -20.62 1.12 6.33
N ALA A 145 -19.48 0.59 5.87
CA ALA A 145 -18.14 1.13 6.05
C ALA A 145 -17.19 0.51 5.01
N VAL A 146 -15.99 1.09 4.86
CA VAL A 146 -14.89 0.53 4.08
C VAL A 146 -13.63 0.44 4.91
N LEU A 147 -13.03 -0.73 4.96
CA LEU A 147 -11.83 -1.05 5.72
C LEU A 147 -10.65 -1.23 4.77
N SER A 148 -9.50 -0.67 5.12
CA SER A 148 -8.23 -1.06 4.49
C SER A 148 -7.62 -2.23 5.26
N LEU A 149 -7.45 -3.36 4.58
CA LEU A 149 -6.81 -4.55 5.15
C LEU A 149 -5.32 -4.49 4.82
N ASP A 150 -4.54 -3.90 5.73
CA ASP A 150 -3.11 -3.66 5.56
C ASP A 150 -2.31 -4.94 5.84
N LEU A 151 -1.79 -5.56 4.79
CA LEU A 151 -1.14 -6.86 4.89
C LEU A 151 0.32 -6.78 5.38
N ARG A 152 0.84 -5.60 5.76
CA ARG A 152 2.27 -5.42 6.08
C ARG A 152 2.83 -6.34 7.17
N ARG A 153 2.00 -6.90 8.06
CA ARG A 153 2.43 -7.89 9.08
C ARG A 153 2.40 -9.33 8.57
N PHE A 154 1.63 -9.60 7.52
CA PHE A 154 1.54 -10.90 6.90
C PHE A 154 2.64 -11.02 5.83
N ASP A 155 3.90 -10.98 6.28
CA ASP A 155 5.10 -10.77 5.43
C ASP A 155 6.19 -11.85 5.57
N GLN A 156 5.87 -12.97 6.21
CA GLN A 156 6.83 -14.06 6.50
C GLN A 156 6.91 -15.11 5.38
N LEU A 157 8.07 -15.78 5.28
CA LEU A 157 8.23 -17.05 4.56
C LEU A 157 7.58 -18.15 5.40
N VAL A 158 6.51 -18.76 4.88
CA VAL A 158 5.74 -19.80 5.55
C VAL A 158 6.35 -21.18 5.30
N GLY A 159 6.93 -21.39 4.12
CA GLY A 159 7.58 -22.65 3.78
C GLY A 159 8.35 -22.56 2.46
N LEU A 160 9.40 -23.36 2.34
CA LEU A 160 10.21 -23.51 1.14
C LEU A 160 10.42 -25.01 0.90
N ASP A 161 9.99 -25.49 -0.26
CA ASP A 161 10.39 -26.78 -0.79
C ASP A 161 11.59 -26.56 -1.71
N GLU A 162 12.78 -26.93 -1.23
CA GLU A 162 14.03 -26.74 -1.97
C GLU A 162 14.18 -27.72 -3.16
N GLU A 163 13.48 -28.85 -3.14
CA GLU A 163 13.50 -29.81 -4.25
C GLU A 163 12.68 -29.30 -5.43
N SER A 164 11.47 -28.79 -5.15
CA SER A 164 10.60 -28.24 -6.19
C SER A 164 10.86 -26.77 -6.50
N GLY A 165 11.59 -26.05 -5.63
CA GLY A 165 11.80 -24.61 -5.72
C GLY A 165 10.54 -23.78 -5.44
N ILE A 166 9.58 -24.32 -4.68
CA ILE A 166 8.31 -23.63 -4.37
C ILE A 166 8.39 -22.99 -2.99
N ALA A 167 8.19 -21.68 -2.93
CA ALA A 167 8.15 -20.92 -1.70
C ALA A 167 6.73 -20.38 -1.44
N THR A 168 6.28 -20.45 -0.20
CA THR A 168 4.99 -19.92 0.27
C THR A 168 5.24 -18.73 1.18
N PHE A 169 4.57 -17.60 0.90
CA PHE A 169 4.74 -16.35 1.65
C PHE A 169 3.39 -15.79 2.10
N GLY A 170 3.45 -14.92 3.11
CA GLY A 170 2.36 -13.98 3.38
C GLY A 170 2.18 -12.96 2.24
N GLY A 171 0.94 -12.56 1.98
CA GLY A 171 0.61 -11.66 0.86
C GLY A 171 1.19 -10.25 0.99
N GLY A 172 1.60 -9.85 2.19
CA GLY A 172 2.26 -8.57 2.49
C GLY A 172 3.77 -8.57 2.33
N THR A 173 4.41 -9.71 2.02
CA THR A 173 5.86 -9.76 1.80
C THR A 173 6.24 -8.85 0.63
N THR A 174 7.13 -7.88 0.87
CA THR A 174 7.64 -6.99 -0.19
C THR A 174 8.63 -7.73 -1.10
N GLY A 175 8.85 -7.24 -2.32
CA GLY A 175 9.87 -7.79 -3.22
C GLY A 175 11.24 -7.95 -2.54
N PRO A 176 11.83 -6.89 -1.95
CA PRO A 176 13.09 -6.98 -1.23
C PRO A 176 13.08 -7.99 -0.09
N ARG A 177 11.99 -8.06 0.68
CA ARG A 177 11.88 -9.00 1.81
C ARG A 177 11.82 -10.46 1.34
N ALA A 178 11.12 -10.74 0.25
CA ALA A 178 11.07 -12.07 -0.34
C ALA A 178 12.47 -12.52 -0.83
N GLU A 179 13.19 -11.63 -1.54
CA GLU A 179 14.56 -11.90 -1.98
C GLU A 179 15.52 -12.08 -0.81
N GLU A 180 15.40 -11.27 0.26
CA GLU A 180 16.20 -11.42 1.47
C GLU A 180 16.00 -12.79 2.13
N LEU A 181 14.74 -13.18 2.34
CA LEU A 181 14.36 -14.44 2.96
C LEU A 181 14.83 -15.66 2.15
N LEU A 182 14.73 -15.61 0.81
CA LEU A 182 15.15 -16.73 -0.04
C LEU A 182 16.67 -16.82 -0.23
N ARG A 183 17.37 -15.69 -0.19
CA ARG A 183 18.82 -15.64 -0.37
C ARG A 183 19.55 -16.46 0.69
N GLU A 184 19.00 -16.56 1.91
CA GLU A 184 19.54 -17.42 2.98
C GLU A 184 19.54 -18.91 2.61
N HIS A 185 18.68 -19.30 1.68
CA HIS A 185 18.53 -20.66 1.16
C HIS A 185 19.12 -20.84 -0.25
N GLY A 186 19.71 -19.79 -0.84
CA GLY A 186 20.25 -19.83 -2.21
C GLY A 186 19.20 -19.72 -3.33
N PHE A 187 17.98 -19.27 -3.01
CA PHE A 187 16.90 -19.08 -3.97
C PHE A 187 16.62 -17.59 -4.26
N SER A 188 15.85 -17.33 -5.31
CA SER A 188 15.35 -16.00 -5.70
C SER A 188 13.98 -16.15 -6.36
N VAL A 189 13.09 -15.17 -6.20
CA VAL A 189 11.81 -15.13 -6.94
C VAL A 189 12.07 -14.70 -8.39
N GLY A 190 13.01 -13.78 -8.61
CA GLY A 190 13.35 -13.29 -9.94
C GLY A 190 12.34 -12.28 -10.51
N HIS A 191 11.34 -11.86 -9.73
CA HIS A 191 10.30 -10.92 -10.16
C HIS A 191 10.58 -9.49 -9.74
N PHE A 192 11.14 -8.70 -10.65
CA PHE A 192 11.60 -7.33 -10.39
C PHE A 192 10.78 -6.27 -11.16
N PRO A 193 9.56 -5.91 -10.74
CA PRO A 193 8.83 -4.79 -11.34
C PRO A 193 9.46 -3.45 -10.95
N GLN A 194 9.14 -2.37 -11.65
CA GLN A 194 9.68 -1.03 -11.32
C GLN A 194 9.29 -0.55 -9.90
N SER A 195 8.18 -1.05 -9.38
CA SER A 195 7.70 -0.79 -8.02
C SER A 195 8.26 -1.73 -6.95
N PHE A 196 9.22 -2.60 -7.31
CA PHE A 196 9.77 -3.70 -6.50
C PHE A 196 10.03 -3.32 -5.05
N LEU A 197 10.67 -2.18 -4.80
CA LEU A 197 11.06 -1.74 -3.45
C LEU A 197 9.93 -1.65 -2.43
N PHE A 198 8.69 -1.45 -2.89
CA PHE A 198 7.53 -1.23 -2.00
C PHE A 198 6.39 -2.20 -2.26
N ALA A 199 6.24 -2.67 -3.50
CA ALA A 199 5.17 -3.59 -3.86
C ALA A 199 5.34 -4.96 -3.20
N THR A 200 4.22 -5.65 -2.97
CA THR A 200 4.17 -6.92 -2.26
C THR A 200 3.78 -8.07 -3.18
N LEU A 201 4.12 -9.30 -2.79
CA LEU A 201 3.82 -10.52 -3.54
C LEU A 201 2.31 -10.67 -3.80
N GLY A 202 1.46 -10.38 -2.80
CA GLY A 202 0.01 -10.40 -2.99
C GLY A 202 -0.46 -9.36 -4.00
N GLY A 203 0.16 -8.18 -4.02
CA GLY A 203 -0.08 -7.16 -5.04
C GLY A 203 0.33 -7.62 -6.44
N PHE A 204 1.49 -8.28 -6.58
CA PHE A 204 1.94 -8.84 -7.86
C PHE A 204 0.93 -9.82 -8.45
N ALA A 205 0.46 -10.76 -7.62
CA ALA A 205 -0.54 -11.74 -8.00
C ALA A 205 -1.87 -11.08 -8.38
N ALA A 206 -2.38 -10.16 -7.54
CA ALA A 206 -3.67 -9.50 -7.76
C ALA A 206 -3.70 -8.67 -9.06
N THR A 207 -2.57 -8.07 -9.45
CA THR A 207 -2.51 -7.20 -10.65
C THR A 207 -1.90 -7.88 -11.87
N ARG A 208 -1.48 -9.15 -11.78
CA ARG A 208 -0.69 -9.85 -12.82
C ARG A 208 0.49 -9.00 -13.29
N SER A 209 1.26 -8.47 -12.33
CA SER A 209 2.35 -7.54 -12.62
C SER A 209 3.45 -8.19 -13.46
N SER A 210 4.34 -7.39 -14.04
CA SER A 210 5.47 -7.89 -14.82
C SER A 210 6.80 -7.42 -14.25
N GLY A 211 7.73 -8.36 -14.06
CA GLY A 211 9.11 -8.08 -13.70
C GLY A 211 10.00 -7.88 -14.91
N GLN A 212 11.11 -7.15 -14.75
CA GLN A 212 12.10 -6.92 -15.80
C GLN A 212 12.81 -8.19 -16.28
N ALA A 213 12.89 -9.22 -15.42
CA ALA A 213 13.53 -10.50 -15.73
C ALA A 213 12.55 -11.58 -16.21
N SER A 214 11.33 -11.20 -16.64
CA SER A 214 10.28 -12.17 -16.98
C SER A 214 10.61 -13.11 -18.13
N ALA A 215 11.56 -12.75 -19.00
CA ALA A 215 12.04 -13.63 -20.06
C ALA A 215 12.73 -14.90 -19.51
N GLY A 216 13.35 -14.82 -18.32
CA GLY A 216 14.00 -15.95 -17.65
C GLY A 216 13.16 -16.59 -16.55
N TYR A 217 12.30 -15.82 -15.87
CA TYR A 217 11.59 -16.26 -14.66
C TYR A 217 10.06 -16.34 -14.80
N GLY A 218 9.50 -15.94 -15.95
CA GLY A 218 8.06 -15.89 -16.14
C GLY A 218 7.41 -14.63 -15.56
N ARG A 219 6.09 -14.63 -15.49
CA ARG A 219 5.25 -13.49 -15.09
C ARG A 219 4.44 -13.82 -13.85
#